data_AF-A0A757C5I8-F1
#
_entry.id   AF-A0A757C5I8-F1
#
_cell.length_a   1.000
_cell.length_b   1.000
_cell.length_c   1.000
_cell.angle_alpha   90.00
_cell.angle_beta   90.00
_cell.angle_gamma   90.00
#
_symmetry.space_group_name_H-M   'P 1'
#
loop_
_entity.id
_entity.type
_entity.pdbx_description
1 polymer ?
#
loop_
_entity_poly.entity_id
_entity_poly.type
_entity_poly.pdbx_seq_one_letter_code
_entity_poly.pdbx_strand_id
1 'polypeptide(L)'
;MVERFSMNPVSCKLLNEAWGKEFPDEVAIAERMLALLDELEHYKSREERVTKLVMDNSTSWDALYKKLEAAEKRIAEQREYYEGVIADGSKRIAELTDQKATWVSWAENASGMVDMLRLRIAELEHSETQLINERDSAESALNDAYKAVMGQAPEWSNWFSFENAIDEIELVCELWRNQTDDVIQFRQRIQELEAKLETADRLQDSAFRSGLKAGFSYGQTDDQSGYEQCLKSYSSRGKDNG
;
A
#
# COMPACT_ATOMS: atom_id res chain seq x y z
N MET A 1 110.55 52.78 -56.01
CA MET A 1 111.97 52.54 -56.30
C MET A 1 112.36 51.28 -55.54
N VAL A 2 112.37 50.11 -56.19
CA VAL A 2 112.71 48.84 -55.53
C VAL A 2 114.19 48.61 -55.81
N GLU A 3 115.04 48.77 -54.79
CA GLU A 3 116.46 48.48 -54.91
C GLU A 3 116.65 46.98 -55.17
N ARG A 4 117.13 46.64 -56.37
CA ARG A 4 117.61 45.28 -56.65
C ARG A 4 118.94 45.11 -55.92
N PHE A 5 118.90 44.53 -54.72
CA PHE A 5 120.09 43.97 -54.09
C PHE A 5 120.62 42.82 -54.96
N SER A 6 121.64 43.10 -55.76
CA SER A 6 122.40 42.08 -56.51
C SER A 6 123.51 41.56 -55.61
N MET A 7 123.33 40.37 -55.06
CA MET A 7 124.31 39.73 -54.20
C MET A 7 125.52 39.25 -55.04
N ASN A 8 126.74 39.55 -54.56
CA ASN A 8 128.00 39.11 -55.19
C ASN A 8 128.09 37.55 -55.18
N PRO A 9 128.58 36.90 -56.26
CA PRO A 9 128.73 35.44 -56.34
C PRO A 9 129.45 34.78 -55.14
N VAL A 10 130.42 35.47 -54.54
CA VAL A 10 131.17 35.01 -53.35
C VAL A 10 130.30 35.08 -52.10
N SER A 11 129.52 36.14 -51.94
CA SER A 11 128.59 36.29 -50.83
C SER A 11 127.48 35.23 -50.89
N CYS A 12 126.96 34.92 -52.09
CA CYS A 12 126.01 33.81 -52.28
C CYS A 12 126.63 32.46 -51.88
N LYS A 13 127.89 32.20 -52.25
CA LYS A 13 128.59 30.96 -51.89
C LYS A 13 128.80 30.85 -50.38
N LEU A 14 129.28 31.90 -49.73
CA LEU A 14 129.48 31.92 -48.28
C LEU A 14 128.16 31.76 -47.51
N LEU A 15 127.09 32.39 -48.01
CA LEU A 15 125.76 32.21 -47.42
C LEU A 15 125.29 30.76 -47.55
N ASN A 16 125.43 30.15 -48.74
CA ASN A 16 125.06 28.75 -48.96
C ASN A 16 125.93 27.77 -48.15
N GLU A 17 127.23 28.02 -48.01
CA GLU A 17 128.14 27.19 -47.21
C GLU A 17 127.86 27.33 -45.70
N ALA A 18 127.50 28.52 -45.24
CA ALA A 18 127.05 28.75 -43.86
C ALA A 18 125.69 28.07 -43.62
N TRP A 19 124.78 28.15 -44.59
CA TRP A 19 123.44 27.57 -44.52
C TRP A 19 123.50 26.03 -44.47
N GLY A 20 124.27 25.40 -45.35
CA GLY A 20 124.45 23.94 -45.35
C GLY A 20 125.25 23.40 -44.15
N LYS A 21 125.94 24.26 -43.37
CA LYS A 21 126.55 23.88 -42.08
C LYS A 21 125.55 23.89 -40.93
N GLU A 22 124.63 24.84 -40.95
CA GLU A 22 123.62 25.04 -39.91
C GLU A 22 122.42 24.10 -40.10
N PHE A 23 122.15 23.72 -41.35
CA PHE A 23 121.14 22.74 -41.75
C PHE A 23 121.78 21.66 -42.65
N PRO A 24 122.45 20.65 -42.08
CA PRO A 24 123.17 19.64 -42.87
C PRO A 24 122.25 18.77 -43.74
N ASP A 25 120.95 18.71 -43.42
CA ASP A 25 119.94 17.91 -44.09
C ASP A 25 118.65 18.72 -44.27
N GLU A 26 118.74 19.78 -45.09
CA GLU A 26 117.62 20.66 -45.46
C GLU A 26 116.44 19.89 -46.04
N VAL A 27 116.70 18.77 -46.74
CA VAL A 27 115.68 17.91 -47.33
C VAL A 27 114.87 17.23 -46.22
N ALA A 28 115.51 16.63 -45.22
CA ALA A 28 114.80 16.04 -44.09
C ALA A 28 114.01 17.08 -43.26
N ILE A 29 114.49 18.32 -43.18
CA ILE A 29 113.78 19.41 -42.50
C ILE A 29 112.54 19.81 -43.31
N ALA A 30 112.68 19.97 -44.63
CA ALA A 30 111.56 20.30 -45.52
C ALA A 30 110.51 19.18 -45.54
N GLU A 31 110.93 17.90 -45.57
CA GLU A 31 110.02 16.75 -45.49
C GLU A 31 109.24 16.71 -44.17
N ARG A 32 109.89 17.01 -43.04
CA ARG A 32 109.22 17.12 -41.74
C ARG A 32 108.24 18.30 -41.70
N MET A 33 108.62 19.45 -42.26
CA MET A 33 107.71 20.60 -42.35
C MET A 33 106.51 20.29 -43.24
N LEU A 34 106.70 19.59 -44.35
CA LEU A 34 105.62 19.16 -45.24
C LEU A 34 104.66 18.20 -44.53
N ALA A 35 105.19 17.20 -43.80
CA ALA A 35 104.39 16.27 -43.01
C ALA A 35 103.57 16.98 -41.92
N LEU A 36 104.17 17.97 -41.24
CA LEU A 36 103.45 18.78 -40.25
C LEU A 36 102.35 19.66 -40.88
N LEU A 37 102.57 20.17 -42.10
CA LEU A 37 101.56 20.92 -42.84
C LEU A 37 100.40 20.00 -43.25
N ASP A 38 100.67 18.80 -43.76
CA ASP A 38 99.66 17.80 -44.11
C ASP A 38 98.84 17.39 -42.87
N GLU A 39 99.49 17.20 -41.72
CA GLU A 39 98.81 16.92 -40.45
C GLU A 39 97.91 18.09 -40.01
N LEU A 40 98.40 19.33 -40.07
CA LEU A 40 97.62 20.52 -39.73
C LEU A 40 96.41 20.70 -40.65
N GLU A 41 96.57 20.42 -41.96
CA GLU A 41 95.46 20.45 -42.91
C GLU A 41 94.42 19.37 -42.59
N HIS A 42 94.86 18.15 -42.25
CA HIS A 42 93.97 17.10 -41.77
C HIS A 42 93.24 17.49 -40.48
N TYR A 43 93.91 18.13 -39.51
CA TYR A 43 93.26 18.63 -38.29
C TYR A 43 92.21 19.68 -38.58
N LYS A 44 92.50 20.64 -39.46
CA LYS A 44 91.55 21.67 -39.89
C LYS A 44 90.31 21.04 -40.56
N SER A 45 90.51 20.09 -41.48
CA SER A 45 89.40 19.36 -42.10
C SER A 45 88.57 18.57 -41.08
N ARG A 46 89.22 17.99 -40.05
CA ARG A 46 88.52 17.32 -38.96
C ARG A 46 87.70 18.29 -38.13
N GLU A 47 88.25 19.45 -37.79
CA GLU A 47 87.56 20.50 -37.03
C GLU A 47 86.32 21.00 -37.77
N GLU A 48 86.44 21.27 -39.08
CA GLU A 48 85.30 21.70 -39.92
C GLU A 48 84.18 20.64 -39.94
N ARG A 49 84.54 19.35 -40.03
CA ARG A 49 83.57 18.25 -39.93
C ARG A 49 82.88 18.17 -38.57
N VAL A 50 83.63 18.38 -37.48
CA VAL A 50 83.06 18.38 -36.12
C VAL A 50 82.09 19.54 -35.94
N THR A 51 82.46 20.75 -36.38
CA THR A 51 81.56 21.92 -36.30
C THR A 51 80.27 21.69 -37.07
N LYS A 52 80.35 21.14 -38.29
CA LYS A 52 79.15 20.79 -39.06
C LYS A 52 78.29 19.75 -38.34
N LEU A 53 78.90 18.70 -37.82
CA LEU A 53 78.19 17.65 -37.08
C LEU A 53 77.51 18.19 -35.82
N VAL A 54 78.17 19.10 -35.07
CA VAL A 54 77.58 19.75 -33.89
C VAL A 54 76.37 20.60 -34.29
N MET A 55 76.46 21.36 -35.39
CA MET A 55 75.32 22.14 -35.91
C MET A 55 74.16 21.24 -36.36
N ASP A 56 74.43 20.18 -37.11
CA ASP A 56 73.42 19.21 -37.56
C ASP A 56 72.78 18.49 -36.35
N ASN A 57 73.58 18.17 -35.33
CA ASN A 57 73.08 17.56 -34.10
C ASN A 57 72.19 18.53 -33.30
N SER A 58 72.59 19.80 -33.17
CA SER A 58 71.79 20.84 -32.51
C SER A 58 70.44 21.03 -33.19
N THR A 59 70.43 21.16 -34.53
CA THR A 59 69.18 21.31 -35.29
C THR A 59 68.29 20.07 -35.20
N SER A 60 68.88 18.87 -35.14
CA SER A 60 68.16 17.63 -34.88
C SER A 60 67.52 17.61 -33.48
N TRP A 61 68.23 18.03 -32.44
CA TRP A 61 67.68 18.13 -31.08
C TRP A 61 66.54 19.13 -30.99
N ASP A 62 66.69 20.32 -31.60
CA ASP A 62 65.63 21.33 -31.64
C ASP A 62 64.34 20.78 -32.28
N ALA A 63 64.48 20.00 -33.35
CA ALA A 63 63.35 19.36 -34.01
C ALA A 63 62.69 18.29 -33.12
N LEU A 64 63.47 17.55 -32.33
CA LEU A 64 62.94 16.56 -31.37
C LEU A 64 62.21 17.23 -30.21
N TYR A 65 62.77 18.30 -29.63
CA TYR A 65 62.13 19.05 -28.55
C TYR A 65 60.78 19.64 -28.98
N LYS A 66 60.70 20.23 -30.18
CA LYS A 66 59.42 20.73 -30.72
C LYS A 66 58.38 19.62 -30.89
N LYS A 67 58.79 18.43 -31.32
CA LYS A 67 57.88 17.28 -31.43
C LYS A 67 57.43 16.79 -30.06
N LEU A 68 58.32 16.78 -29.08
CA LEU A 68 57.99 16.42 -27.69
C LEU A 68 56.97 17.38 -27.10
N GLU A 69 57.21 18.69 -27.19
CA GLU A 69 56.30 19.72 -26.68
C GLU A 69 54.92 19.63 -27.36
N ALA A 70 54.89 19.42 -28.69
CA ALA A 70 53.64 19.22 -29.41
C ALA A 70 52.90 17.93 -28.99
N ALA A 71 53.61 16.85 -28.67
CA ALA A 71 53.03 15.62 -28.20
C ALA A 71 52.49 15.75 -26.76
N GLU A 72 53.22 16.42 -25.88
CA GLU A 72 52.78 16.72 -24.50
C GLU A 72 51.51 17.58 -24.51
N LYS A 73 51.46 18.60 -25.36
CA LYS A 73 50.26 19.43 -25.55
C LYS A 73 49.05 18.59 -25.99
N ARG A 74 49.23 17.70 -26.98
CA ARG A 74 48.15 16.79 -27.43
C ARG A 74 47.67 15.86 -26.33
N ILE A 75 48.58 15.32 -25.51
CA ILE A 75 48.23 14.47 -24.38
C ILE A 75 47.42 15.26 -23.34
N ALA A 76 47.80 16.49 -23.05
CA ALA A 76 47.07 17.36 -22.12
C ALA A 76 45.64 17.65 -22.62
N GLU A 77 45.50 18.06 -23.89
CA GLU A 77 44.20 18.31 -24.52
C GLU A 77 43.31 17.05 -24.53
N GLN A 78 43.88 15.88 -24.84
CA GLN A 78 43.14 14.63 -24.79
C GLN A 78 42.68 14.29 -23.36
N ARG A 79 43.53 14.49 -22.36
CA ARG A 79 43.16 14.27 -20.96
C ARG A 79 41.98 15.16 -20.56
N GLU A 80 42.05 16.45 -20.88
CA GLU A 80 40.96 17.39 -20.60
C GLU A 80 39.66 16.99 -21.29
N TYR A 81 39.73 16.58 -22.57
CA TYR A 81 38.57 16.07 -23.30
C TYR A 81 37.92 14.85 -22.62
N TYR A 82 38.72 13.84 -22.29
CA TYR A 82 38.19 12.62 -21.66
C TYR A 82 37.68 12.89 -20.24
N GLU A 83 38.33 13.75 -19.47
CA GLU A 83 37.85 14.19 -18.15
C GLU A 83 36.46 14.83 -18.27
N GLY A 84 36.26 15.69 -19.27
CA GLY A 84 34.97 16.32 -19.56
C GLY A 84 33.88 15.30 -19.92
N VAL A 85 34.17 14.36 -20.83
CA VAL A 85 33.23 13.30 -21.23
C VAL A 85 32.86 12.41 -20.03
N ILE A 86 33.83 12.06 -19.19
CA ILE A 86 33.60 11.25 -17.99
C ILE A 86 32.76 12.03 -16.98
N ALA A 87 33.03 13.32 -16.78
CA ALA A 87 32.28 14.16 -15.86
C ALA A 87 30.81 14.28 -16.29
N ASP A 88 30.55 14.54 -17.56
CA ASP A 88 29.17 14.63 -18.08
C ASP A 88 28.46 13.28 -18.07
N GLY A 89 29.16 12.20 -18.41
CA GLY A 89 28.64 10.84 -18.25
C GLY A 89 28.28 10.51 -16.80
N SER A 90 29.13 10.89 -15.85
CA SER A 90 28.91 10.68 -14.41
C SER A 90 27.71 11.47 -13.89
N LYS A 91 27.54 12.73 -14.32
CA LYS A 91 26.34 13.53 -14.01
C LYS A 91 25.08 12.85 -14.52
N ARG A 92 25.09 12.35 -15.75
CA ARG A 92 23.93 11.67 -16.34
C ARG A 92 23.59 10.36 -15.60
N ILE A 93 24.60 9.60 -15.19
CA ILE A 93 24.39 8.39 -14.37
C ILE A 93 23.77 8.75 -13.02
N ALA A 94 24.25 9.80 -12.35
CA ALA A 94 23.69 10.26 -11.08
C ALA A 94 22.21 10.65 -11.23
N GLU A 95 21.88 11.47 -12.23
CA GLU A 95 20.50 11.89 -12.52
C GLU A 95 19.58 10.69 -12.78
N LEU A 96 20.02 9.72 -13.60
CA LEU A 96 19.25 8.51 -13.87
C LEU A 96 19.10 7.62 -12.63
N THR A 97 20.09 7.63 -11.74
CA THR A 97 20.04 6.89 -10.46
C THR A 97 19.01 7.52 -9.52
N ASP A 98 18.98 8.84 -9.43
CA ASP A 98 17.98 9.58 -8.64
C ASP A 98 16.56 9.37 -9.18
N GLN A 99 16.39 9.44 -10.51
CA GLN A 99 15.11 9.12 -11.15
C GLN A 99 14.72 7.66 -10.86
N LYS A 100 15.63 6.70 -10.97
CA LYS A 100 15.33 5.31 -10.63
C LYS A 100 14.86 5.15 -9.18
N ALA A 101 15.50 5.85 -8.24
CA ALA A 101 15.11 5.81 -6.83
C ALA A 101 13.68 6.33 -6.62
N THR A 102 13.28 7.41 -7.30
CA THR A 102 11.91 7.94 -7.20
C THR A 102 10.88 6.97 -7.76
N TRP A 103 11.17 6.34 -8.91
CA TRP A 103 10.31 5.31 -9.50
C TRP A 103 10.14 4.09 -8.59
N VAL A 104 11.22 3.63 -7.95
CA VAL A 104 11.16 2.51 -6.99
C VAL A 104 10.27 2.86 -5.81
N SER A 105 10.44 4.05 -5.21
CA SER A 105 9.60 4.50 -4.10
C SER A 105 8.12 4.58 -4.49
N TRP A 106 7.80 5.08 -5.70
CA TRP A 106 6.43 5.10 -6.20
C TRP A 106 5.85 3.70 -6.38
N ALA A 107 6.63 2.77 -6.93
CA ALA A 107 6.21 1.39 -7.11
C ALA A 107 5.94 0.68 -5.77
N GLU A 108 6.80 0.89 -4.78
CA GLU A 108 6.63 0.36 -3.42
C GLU A 108 5.36 0.90 -2.76
N ASN A 109 5.12 2.22 -2.84
CA ASN A 109 3.91 2.84 -2.31
C ASN A 109 2.64 2.31 -3.00
N ALA A 110 2.67 2.18 -4.33
CA ALA A 110 1.54 1.65 -5.08
C ALA A 110 1.27 0.17 -4.73
N SER A 111 2.33 -0.64 -4.59
CA SER A 111 2.20 -2.03 -4.14
C SER A 111 1.57 -2.11 -2.76
N GLY A 112 2.02 -1.29 -1.81
CA GLY A 112 1.45 -1.23 -0.47
C GLY A 112 -0.03 -0.84 -0.46
N MET A 113 -0.45 0.12 -1.31
CA MET A 113 -1.86 0.47 -1.46
C MET A 113 -2.70 -0.70 -2.01
N VAL A 114 -2.18 -1.44 -3.00
CA VAL A 114 -2.86 -2.61 -3.56
C VAL A 114 -3.04 -3.69 -2.49
N ASP A 115 -2.02 -3.94 -1.66
CA ASP A 115 -2.11 -4.94 -0.59
C ASP A 115 -3.11 -4.53 0.50
N MET A 116 -3.18 -3.24 0.85
CA MET A 116 -4.23 -2.72 1.75
C MET A 116 -5.63 -2.93 1.16
N LEU A 117 -5.83 -2.61 -0.12
CA LEU A 117 -7.12 -2.78 -0.78
C LEU A 117 -7.53 -4.26 -0.85
N ARG A 118 -6.57 -5.17 -1.09
CA ARG A 118 -6.80 -6.62 -1.06
C ARG A 118 -7.28 -7.09 0.30
N LEU A 119 -6.66 -6.63 1.39
CA LEU A 119 -7.12 -6.94 2.75
C LEU A 119 -8.54 -6.43 2.98
N ARG A 120 -8.84 -5.20 2.54
CA ARG A 120 -10.19 -4.65 2.68
C ARG A 120 -11.25 -5.44 1.90
N ILE A 121 -10.92 -5.91 0.70
CA ILE A 121 -11.81 -6.78 -0.08
C ILE A 121 -12.07 -8.09 0.69
N ALA A 122 -11.02 -8.73 1.21
CA ALA A 122 -11.17 -9.97 1.97
C ALA A 122 -12.01 -9.80 3.25
N GLU A 123 -11.87 -8.67 3.96
CA GLU A 123 -12.74 -8.33 5.09
C GLU A 123 -14.21 -8.20 4.68
N LEU A 124 -14.46 -7.51 3.55
CA LEU A 124 -15.82 -7.32 3.04
C LEU A 124 -16.44 -8.65 2.61
N GLU A 125 -15.70 -9.49 1.89
CA GLU A 125 -16.13 -10.84 1.48
C GLU A 125 -16.48 -11.70 2.70
N HIS A 126 -15.70 -11.61 3.78
CA HIS A 126 -16.00 -12.31 5.03
C HIS A 126 -17.30 -11.78 5.68
N SER A 127 -17.45 -10.45 5.77
CA SER A 127 -18.66 -9.84 6.34
C SER A 127 -19.92 -10.13 5.52
N GLU A 128 -19.81 -10.19 4.20
CA GLU A 128 -20.91 -10.54 3.31
C GLU A 128 -21.33 -11.99 3.53
N THR A 129 -20.35 -12.90 3.62
CA THR A 129 -20.61 -14.31 3.93
C THR A 129 -21.32 -14.45 5.29
N GLN A 130 -20.92 -13.66 6.28
CA GLN A 130 -21.59 -13.64 7.58
C GLN A 130 -23.04 -13.17 7.48
N LEU A 131 -23.30 -12.05 6.78
CA LEU A 131 -24.65 -11.52 6.60
C LEU A 131 -25.56 -12.49 5.84
N ILE A 132 -25.04 -13.24 4.88
CA ILE A 132 -25.78 -14.30 4.19
C ILE A 132 -26.17 -15.40 5.19
N ASN A 133 -25.23 -15.89 6.00
CA ASN A 133 -25.52 -16.92 7.00
C ASN A 133 -26.54 -16.45 8.05
N GLU A 134 -26.43 -15.20 8.49
CA GLU A 134 -27.38 -14.59 9.44
C GLU A 134 -28.77 -14.45 8.82
N ARG A 135 -28.86 -13.98 7.57
CA ARG A 135 -30.11 -13.91 6.82
C ARG A 135 -30.74 -15.29 6.66
N ASP A 136 -29.98 -16.28 6.22
CA ASP A 136 -30.49 -17.65 6.00
C ASP A 136 -31.00 -18.27 7.32
N SER A 137 -30.31 -17.99 8.43
CA SER A 137 -30.75 -18.41 9.77
C SER A 137 -32.04 -17.72 10.20
N ALA A 138 -32.17 -16.41 9.95
CA ALA A 138 -33.38 -15.64 10.25
C ALA A 138 -34.56 -16.10 9.40
N GLU A 139 -34.35 -16.35 8.10
CA GLU A 139 -35.36 -16.88 7.19
C GLU A 139 -35.84 -18.26 7.65
N SER A 140 -34.93 -19.16 8.04
CA SER A 140 -35.28 -20.47 8.59
C SER A 140 -36.12 -20.34 9.86
N ALA A 141 -35.70 -19.50 10.80
CA ALA A 141 -36.42 -19.30 12.06
C ALA A 141 -37.83 -18.73 11.83
N LEU A 142 -37.97 -17.79 10.89
CA LEU A 142 -39.27 -17.22 10.55
C LEU A 142 -40.15 -18.21 9.78
N ASN A 143 -39.60 -18.99 8.86
CA ASN A 143 -40.33 -20.08 8.18
C ASN A 143 -40.89 -21.08 9.19
N ASP A 144 -40.09 -21.46 10.18
CA ASP A 144 -40.52 -22.38 11.25
C ASP A 144 -41.63 -21.76 12.11
N ALA A 145 -41.49 -20.49 12.50
CA ALA A 145 -42.51 -19.77 13.26
C ALA A 145 -43.83 -19.62 12.48
N TYR A 146 -43.74 -19.20 11.22
CA TYR A 146 -44.89 -19.06 10.34
C TYR A 146 -45.59 -20.40 10.14
N LYS A 147 -44.83 -21.48 9.89
CA LYS A 147 -45.39 -22.83 9.76
C LYS A 147 -46.04 -23.33 11.04
N ALA A 148 -45.49 -23.01 12.22
CA ALA A 148 -46.09 -23.37 13.49
C ALA A 148 -47.44 -22.69 13.73
N VAL A 149 -47.60 -21.44 13.29
CA VAL A 149 -48.81 -20.63 13.50
C VAL A 149 -49.85 -20.86 12.40
N MET A 150 -49.41 -20.87 11.14
CA MET A 150 -50.28 -20.93 9.96
C MET A 150 -50.49 -22.35 9.44
N GLY A 151 -49.69 -23.32 9.89
CA GLY A 151 -49.75 -24.73 9.46
C GLY A 151 -49.03 -25.05 8.14
N GLN A 152 -48.56 -24.03 7.42
CA GLN A 152 -47.84 -24.14 6.16
C GLN A 152 -46.66 -23.17 6.14
N ALA A 153 -45.62 -23.47 5.35
CA ALA A 153 -44.52 -22.54 5.17
C ALA A 153 -44.99 -21.33 4.33
N PRO A 154 -44.40 -20.14 4.54
CA PRO A 154 -44.76 -18.97 3.76
C PRO A 154 -44.25 -19.12 2.31
N GLU A 155 -44.99 -18.56 1.36
CA GLU A 155 -44.57 -18.50 -0.04
C GLU A 155 -43.94 -17.13 -0.31
N TRP A 156 -42.61 -17.09 -0.25
CA TRP A 156 -41.85 -15.87 -0.53
C TRP A 156 -42.09 -15.38 -1.96
N SER A 157 -42.42 -14.10 -2.11
CA SER A 157 -42.62 -13.47 -3.41
C SER A 157 -42.25 -11.99 -3.36
N ASN A 158 -42.13 -11.34 -4.53
CA ASN A 158 -41.88 -9.90 -4.58
C ASN A 158 -42.97 -9.05 -3.90
N TRP A 159 -44.15 -9.62 -3.66
CA TRP A 159 -45.27 -8.97 -2.99
C TRP A 159 -45.48 -9.47 -1.55
N PHE A 160 -44.71 -10.47 -1.11
CA PHE A 160 -44.81 -11.06 0.21
C PHE A 160 -43.43 -11.10 0.88
N SER A 161 -43.22 -10.14 1.79
CA SER A 161 -41.95 -9.92 2.49
C SER A 161 -41.99 -10.45 3.93
N PHE A 162 -40.85 -10.37 4.61
CA PHE A 162 -40.72 -10.73 6.03
C PHE A 162 -41.72 -9.99 6.93
N GLU A 163 -41.97 -8.71 6.65
CA GLU A 163 -42.92 -7.88 7.40
C GLU A 163 -44.33 -8.45 7.32
N ASN A 164 -44.78 -8.77 6.10
CA ASN A 164 -46.11 -9.37 5.88
C ASN A 164 -46.26 -10.71 6.64
N ALA A 165 -45.22 -11.55 6.64
CA ALA A 165 -45.24 -12.83 7.35
C ALA A 165 -45.36 -12.65 8.88
N ILE A 166 -44.66 -11.65 9.43
CA ILE A 166 -44.71 -11.31 10.86
C ILE A 166 -46.10 -10.76 11.21
N ASP A 167 -46.63 -9.84 10.41
CA ASP A 167 -47.95 -9.24 10.64
C ASP A 167 -49.06 -10.30 10.64
N GLU A 168 -49.00 -11.27 9.71
CA GLU A 168 -49.95 -12.39 9.67
C GLU A 168 -49.84 -13.30 10.90
N ILE A 169 -48.62 -13.63 11.32
CA ILE A 169 -48.37 -14.40 12.55
C ILE A 169 -48.96 -13.67 13.76
N GLU A 170 -48.68 -12.38 13.89
CA GLU A 170 -49.14 -11.55 15.00
C GLU A 170 -50.67 -11.54 15.05
N LEU A 171 -51.33 -11.30 13.92
CA LEU A 171 -52.79 -11.30 13.82
C LEU A 171 -53.40 -12.62 14.28
N VAL A 172 -52.86 -13.76 13.83
CA VAL A 172 -53.38 -15.08 14.21
C VAL A 172 -53.12 -15.36 15.70
N CYS A 173 -51.96 -14.98 16.21
CA CYS A 173 -51.64 -15.15 17.63
C CYS A 173 -52.55 -14.31 18.53
N GLU A 174 -52.88 -13.08 18.13
CA GLU A 174 -53.85 -12.23 18.84
C GLU A 174 -55.25 -12.84 18.85
N LEU A 175 -55.70 -13.36 17.71
CA LEU A 175 -57.00 -14.03 17.61
C LEU A 175 -57.09 -15.24 18.56
N TRP A 176 -56.05 -16.08 18.61
CA TRP A 176 -56.00 -17.23 19.52
C TRP A 176 -55.96 -16.80 20.99
N ARG A 177 -55.23 -15.72 21.31
CA ARG A 177 -55.17 -15.17 22.67
C ARG A 177 -56.55 -14.73 23.13
N ASN A 178 -57.25 -13.95 22.30
CA ASN A 178 -58.60 -13.47 22.61
C ASN A 178 -59.59 -14.63 22.79
N GLN A 179 -59.56 -15.63 21.90
CA GLN A 179 -60.40 -16.83 22.06
C GLN A 179 -60.11 -17.58 23.36
N THR A 180 -58.84 -17.66 23.76
CA THR A 180 -58.44 -18.32 25.02
C THR A 180 -58.95 -17.53 26.23
N ASP A 181 -58.83 -16.19 26.20
CA ASP A 181 -59.36 -15.32 27.25
C ASP A 181 -60.88 -15.43 27.39
N ASP A 182 -61.62 -15.49 26.28
CA ASP A 182 -63.05 -15.73 26.28
C ASP A 182 -63.40 -17.07 26.97
N VAL A 183 -62.66 -18.14 26.65
CA VAL A 183 -62.86 -19.45 27.29
C VAL A 183 -62.59 -19.39 28.80
N ILE A 184 -61.55 -18.65 29.22
CA ILE A 184 -61.25 -18.46 30.65
C ILE A 184 -62.39 -17.71 31.33
N GLN A 185 -62.87 -16.61 30.74
CA GLN A 185 -63.99 -15.83 31.27
C GLN A 185 -65.27 -16.67 31.34
N PHE A 186 -65.57 -17.48 30.31
CA PHE A 186 -66.72 -18.39 30.34
C PHE A 186 -66.61 -19.42 31.47
N ARG A 187 -65.43 -20.02 31.68
CA ARG A 187 -65.22 -20.96 32.79
C ARG A 187 -65.45 -20.30 34.15
N GLN A 188 -64.96 -19.08 34.35
CA GLN A 188 -65.19 -18.32 35.58
C GLN A 188 -66.68 -18.04 35.79
N ARG A 189 -67.40 -17.65 34.73
CA ARG A 189 -68.84 -17.37 34.82
C ARG A 189 -69.66 -18.62 35.11
N ILE A 190 -69.30 -19.77 34.55
CA ILE A 190 -69.94 -21.05 34.86
C ILE A 190 -69.78 -21.38 36.35
N GLN A 191 -68.55 -21.27 36.89
CA GLN A 191 -68.29 -21.50 38.31
C GLN A 191 -69.09 -20.55 39.21
N GLU A 192 -69.20 -19.26 38.85
CA GLU A 192 -70.01 -18.30 39.59
C GLU A 192 -71.51 -18.67 39.59
N LEU A 193 -72.03 -19.10 38.44
CA LEU A 193 -73.43 -19.51 38.31
C LEU A 193 -73.73 -20.80 39.07
N GLU A 194 -72.82 -21.78 39.04
CA GLU A 194 -72.92 -23.02 39.84
C GLU A 194 -72.95 -22.72 41.33
N ALA A 195 -72.09 -21.81 41.81
CA ALA A 195 -72.09 -21.38 43.21
C ALA A 195 -73.41 -20.68 43.61
N LYS A 196 -73.94 -19.81 42.73
CA LYS A 196 -75.24 -19.17 42.96
C LYS A 196 -76.37 -20.19 43.00
N LEU A 197 -76.35 -21.18 42.11
CA LEU A 197 -77.34 -22.25 42.10
C LEU A 197 -77.31 -23.03 43.42
N GLU A 198 -76.12 -23.39 43.90
CA GLU A 198 -75.96 -24.08 45.19
C GLU A 198 -76.49 -23.23 46.36
N THR A 199 -76.25 -21.92 46.36
CA THR A 199 -76.82 -21.03 47.39
C THR A 199 -78.34 -20.91 47.29
N ALA A 200 -78.90 -20.86 46.09
CA ALA A 200 -80.34 -20.79 45.87
C ALA A 200 -81.02 -22.08 46.34
N ASP A 201 -80.42 -23.23 46.06
CA ASP A 201 -80.88 -24.54 46.50
C ASP A 201 -80.88 -24.64 48.04
N ARG A 202 -79.78 -24.22 48.69
CA ARG A 202 -79.71 -24.11 50.16
C ARG A 202 -80.77 -23.17 50.74
N LEU A 203 -81.02 -22.03 50.10
CA LEU A 203 -82.05 -21.07 50.53
C LEU A 203 -83.45 -21.68 50.37
N GLN A 204 -83.73 -22.34 49.26
CA GLN A 204 -84.98 -23.05 49.01
C GLN A 204 -85.22 -24.14 50.06
N ASP A 205 -84.21 -24.98 50.34
CA ASP A 205 -84.25 -25.98 51.40
C ASP A 205 -84.53 -25.35 52.78
N SER A 206 -83.87 -24.22 53.09
CA SER A 206 -84.08 -23.50 54.34
C SER A 206 -85.48 -22.90 54.46
N ALA A 207 -86.02 -22.38 53.36
CA ALA A 207 -87.36 -21.81 53.27
C ALA A 207 -88.42 -22.90 53.37
N PHE A 208 -88.21 -24.05 52.71
CA PHE A 208 -89.07 -25.22 52.81
C PHE A 208 -89.10 -25.77 54.23
N ARG A 209 -87.94 -25.94 54.88
CA ARG A 209 -87.85 -26.36 56.29
C ARG A 209 -88.52 -25.36 57.23
N SER A 210 -88.32 -24.07 57.02
CA SER A 210 -88.94 -23.01 57.82
C SER A 210 -90.45 -22.97 57.63
N GLY A 211 -90.93 -23.12 56.39
CA GLY A 211 -92.35 -23.22 56.05
C GLY A 211 -93.00 -24.47 56.65
N LEU A 212 -92.35 -25.64 56.57
CA LEU A 212 -92.78 -26.86 57.25
C LEU A 212 -92.89 -26.64 58.77
N LYS A 213 -91.90 -26.00 59.39
CA LYS A 213 -91.91 -25.70 60.83
C LYS A 213 -93.04 -24.75 61.21
N ALA A 214 -93.27 -23.70 60.43
CA ALA A 214 -94.37 -22.76 60.64
C ALA A 214 -95.75 -23.43 60.43
N GLY A 215 -95.92 -24.23 59.38
CA GLY A 215 -97.13 -25.01 59.14
C GLY A 215 -97.41 -26.01 60.27
N PHE A 216 -96.36 -26.67 60.79
CA PHE A 216 -96.46 -27.55 61.95
C PHE A 216 -96.88 -26.80 63.22
N SER A 217 -96.39 -25.56 63.44
CA SER A 217 -96.83 -24.74 64.57
C SER A 217 -98.27 -24.26 64.43
N TYR A 218 -98.71 -23.87 63.24
CA TYR A 218 -100.10 -23.48 62.99
C TYR A 218 -101.08 -24.65 63.20
N GLY A 219 -100.69 -25.87 62.81
CA GLY A 219 -101.47 -27.09 63.06
C GLY A 219 -101.52 -27.52 64.54
N GLN A 220 -100.58 -27.06 65.37
CA GLN A 220 -100.61 -27.27 66.83
C GLN A 220 -101.44 -26.21 67.57
N THR A 221 -101.66 -25.03 66.99
CA THR A 221 -102.37 -23.92 67.64
C THR A 221 -103.89 -23.86 67.38
N ASP A 222 -104.47 -24.80 66.62
CA ASP A 222 -105.92 -24.87 66.30
C ASP A 222 -106.56 -23.50 65.97
N ASP A 223 -105.90 -22.74 65.09
CA ASP A 223 -106.36 -21.41 64.66
C ASP A 223 -107.29 -21.52 63.44
N GLN A 224 -108.45 -22.14 63.65
CA GLN A 224 -109.57 -22.13 62.69
C GLN A 224 -109.99 -20.70 62.33
N SER A 225 -109.74 -19.73 63.23
CA SER A 225 -110.19 -18.33 63.12
C SER A 225 -109.41 -17.51 62.09
N GLY A 226 -108.09 -17.70 62.00
CA GLY A 226 -107.21 -17.04 61.04
C GLY A 226 -107.39 -17.57 59.63
N TYR A 227 -107.66 -18.88 59.49
CA TYR A 227 -107.98 -19.51 58.21
C TYR A 227 -109.30 -18.96 57.62
N GLU A 228 -110.34 -18.82 58.46
CA GLU A 228 -111.62 -18.21 58.05
C GLU A 228 -111.49 -16.72 57.69
N GLN A 229 -110.60 -15.97 58.35
CA GLN A 229 -110.35 -14.56 58.07
C GLN A 229 -109.61 -14.32 56.75
N CYS A 230 -108.66 -15.20 56.39
CA CYS A 230 -108.01 -15.20 55.08
C CYS A 230 -109.00 -15.53 53.94
N LEU A 231 -109.85 -16.54 54.13
CA LEU A 231 -110.90 -16.90 53.15
C LEU A 231 -111.93 -15.78 52.95
N LYS A 232 -112.36 -15.10 54.03
CA LYS A 232 -113.24 -13.91 53.92
C LYS A 232 -112.60 -12.78 53.12
N SER A 233 -111.30 -12.55 53.31
CA SER A 233 -110.55 -11.49 52.61
C SER A 233 -110.34 -11.79 51.13
N TYR A 234 -110.21 -13.07 50.76
CA TYR A 234 -110.18 -13.50 49.36
C TYR A 234 -111.57 -13.46 48.70
N SER A 235 -112.63 -13.82 49.43
CA SER A 235 -114.00 -13.84 48.90
C SER A 235 -114.66 -12.47 48.78
N SER A 236 -114.25 -11.46 49.56
CA SER A 236 -114.79 -10.10 49.49
C SER A 236 -114.16 -9.26 48.36
N ARG A 237 -112.99 -9.63 47.85
CA ARG A 237 -112.28 -8.91 46.79
C ARG A 237 -112.68 -9.33 45.36
N GLY A 238 -113.61 -10.28 45.23
CA GLY A 238 -114.15 -10.75 43.95
C GLY A 238 -115.53 -10.22 43.57
N LYS A 239 -116.15 -9.32 44.37
CA LYS A 239 -117.50 -8.79 44.10
C LYS A 239 -117.61 -7.28 43.88
N ASP A 240 -116.54 -6.52 44.05
CA ASP A 240 -116.49 -5.09 43.73
C ASP A 240 -115.36 -4.86 42.71
N ASN A 241 -115.70 -4.97 41.42
CA ASN A 241 -115.11 -4.31 40.24
C ASN A 241 -115.69 -4.95 38.98
N GLY A 242 -116.95 -4.60 38.69
CA GLY A 242 -117.42 -4.41 37.32
C GLY A 242 -117.12 -2.98 36.88
#